data_AF-A0A0W0VD53-F1
#
_entry.id   AF-A0A0W0VD53-F1
#
_cell.length_a   1.000
_cell.length_b   1.000
_cell.length_c   1.000
_cell.angle_alpha   90.00
_cell.angle_beta   90.00
_cell.angle_gamma   90.00
#
_symmetry.space_group_name_H-M   'P 1'
#
loop_
_entity.id
_entity.type
_entity.pdbx_description
1 polymer ?
#
loop_
_entity_poly.entity_id
_entity_poly.type
_entity_poly.pdbx_seq_one_letter_code
_entity_poly.pdbx_strand_id
1 'polypeptide(L)'
;MTQYVYKGFKICYSIQPSSENSNLYKADGYAIRPTQKETSTAPQKFHTEHPTKEGAKNEIKKLLEDYIDFEWQEFHEMQKEIREN
;
A
#
# COMPACT_ATOMS: atom_id res chain seq x y z
N MET A 1 5.04 -12.71 -6.11
CA MET A 1 5.05 -11.66 -5.07
C MET A 1 5.89 -10.51 -5.61
N THR A 2 5.42 -9.28 -5.47
CA THR A 2 6.11 -8.07 -5.95
C THR A 2 6.46 -7.20 -4.75
N GLN A 3 7.69 -6.67 -4.74
CA GLN A 3 8.19 -5.79 -3.69
C GLN A 3 8.94 -4.62 -4.31
N TYR A 4 8.71 -3.41 -3.81
CA TYR A 4 9.41 -2.20 -4.22
C TYR A 4 9.35 -1.12 -3.14
N VAL A 5 10.11 -0.04 -3.33
CA VAL A 5 10.13 1.12 -2.43
C VAL A 5 9.48 2.31 -3.13
N TYR A 6 8.59 3.00 -2.44
CA TYR A 6 7.92 4.20 -2.92
C TYR A 6 7.92 5.27 -1.82
N LYS A 7 8.49 6.45 -2.09
CA LYS A 7 8.65 7.55 -1.11
C LYS A 7 9.26 7.11 0.24
N GLY A 8 10.13 6.11 0.23
CA GLY A 8 10.76 5.53 1.43
C GLY A 8 9.92 4.46 2.15
N PHE A 9 8.67 4.24 1.76
CA PHE A 9 7.84 3.15 2.25
C PHE A 9 8.20 1.87 1.51
N LYS A 10 8.28 0.76 2.24
CA LYS A 10 8.43 -0.58 1.64
C LYS A 10 7.04 -1.10 1.30
N ILE A 11 6.81 -1.40 0.04
CA ILE A 11 5.57 -1.97 -0.47
C ILE A 11 5.80 -3.44 -0.82
N CYS A 12 4.88 -4.29 -0.40
CA CYS A 12 4.80 -5.68 -0.80
C CYS A 12 3.37 -6.02 -1.21
N TYR A 13 3.19 -6.70 -2.35
CA TYR A 13 1.88 -7.24 -2.71
C TYR A 13 1.99 -8.59 -3.43
N SER A 14 0.90 -9.35 -3.39
CA SER A 14 0.75 -10.61 -4.07
C SER A 14 -0.61 -10.67 -4.76
N ILE A 15 -0.66 -11.35 -5.90
CA ILE A 15 -1.90 -11.54 -6.66
C ILE A 15 -2.05 -13.04 -6.88
N GLN A 16 -3.20 -13.58 -6.49
CA GLN A 16 -3.52 -14.99 -6.58
C GLN A 16 -4.94 -15.16 -7.17
N PRO A 17 -5.22 -16.23 -7.91
CA PRO A 17 -6.60 -16.58 -8.26
C PRO A 17 -7.42 -16.74 -6.98
N SER A 18 -8.67 -16.27 -6.98
CA SER A 18 -9.55 -16.45 -5.83
C SER A 18 -9.94 -17.92 -5.70
N SER A 19 -9.74 -18.48 -4.51
CA SER A 19 -10.21 -19.84 -4.18
C SER A 19 -11.72 -19.95 -4.12
N GLU A 20 -12.42 -18.83 -3.94
CA GLU A 20 -13.88 -18.76 -3.80
C GLU A 20 -14.57 -18.46 -5.14
N ASN A 21 -13.86 -17.86 -6.09
CA ASN A 21 -14.39 -17.53 -7.41
C ASN A 21 -13.31 -17.66 -8.48
N SER A 22 -13.43 -18.66 -9.35
CA SER A 22 -12.45 -18.93 -10.41
C SER A 22 -12.28 -17.80 -11.43
N ASN A 23 -13.21 -16.84 -11.46
CA ASN A 23 -13.18 -15.69 -12.37
C ASN A 23 -12.60 -14.43 -11.72
N LEU A 24 -12.13 -14.48 -10.47
CA LEU A 24 -11.56 -13.34 -9.76
C LEU A 24 -10.09 -13.57 -9.40
N TYR A 25 -9.34 -12.48 -9.37
CA TYR A 25 -7.99 -12.40 -8.84
C TYR A 25 -8.02 -11.58 -7.56
N LYS A 26 -7.57 -12.18 -6.46
CA LYS A 26 -7.34 -11.52 -5.19
C LYS A 26 -5.96 -10.90 -5.19
N ALA A 27 -5.87 -9.63 -4.82
CA ALA A 27 -4.62 -8.93 -4.60
C ALA A 27 -4.53 -8.41 -3.17
N ASP A 28 -3.55 -8.92 -2.45
CA ASP A 28 -3.27 -8.55 -1.06
C ASP A 28 -1.93 -7.83 -1.01
N GLY A 29 -1.90 -6.67 -0.36
CA GLY A 29 -0.72 -5.83 -0.24
C GLY A 29 -0.56 -5.23 1.13
N TYR A 30 0.64 -4.78 1.44
CA TYR A 30 0.89 -3.97 2.63
C TYR A 30 2.00 -2.95 2.40
N ALA A 31 1.91 -1.84 3.14
CA ALA A 31 2.92 -0.79 3.20
C ALA A 31 3.54 -0.72 4.59
N ILE A 32 4.87 -0.59 4.63
CA ILE A 32 5.66 -0.39 5.86
C ILE A 32 6.31 0.98 5.79
N ARG A 33 6.08 1.81 6.80
CA ARG A 33 6.67 3.16 6.88
C ARG A 33 8.17 3.08 7.16
N PRO A 34 8.99 4.02 6.66
CA PRO A 34 10.43 4.04 6.94
C PRO A 34 10.77 4.21 8.42
N THR A 35 9.91 4.89 9.19
CA THR A 35 10.08 5.11 10.64
C THR A 35 9.58 3.95 11.50
N GLN A 36 8.96 2.95 10.89
CA GLN A 36 8.38 1.79 11.57
C GLN A 36 9.52 0.83 11.95
N LYS A 37 9.88 0.81 13.25
CA LYS A 37 10.69 -0.31 13.78
C LYS A 37 9.84 -1.57 13.71
N GLU A 38 10.44 -2.67 13.24
CA GLU A 38 9.79 -3.97 12.94
C GLU A 38 8.93 -4.54 14.09
N THR A 39 9.05 -4.00 15.30
CA THR A 39 8.46 -4.55 16.52
C THR A 39 7.19 -3.84 17.03
N SER A 40 6.76 -2.69 16.48
CA SER A 40 5.82 -1.84 17.24
C SER A 40 4.60 -1.28 16.51
N THR A 41 4.47 -1.44 15.20
CA THR A 41 3.27 -0.95 14.47
C THR A 41 2.93 -1.93 13.36
N ALA A 42 1.67 -2.30 13.26
CA ALA A 42 1.22 -3.23 12.22
C ALA A 42 1.38 -2.60 10.83
N PRO A 43 1.85 -3.34 9.81
CA PRO A 43 1.84 -2.86 8.43
C PRO A 43 0.41 -2.49 8.03
N GLN A 44 0.23 -1.39 7.30
CA GLN A 44 -1.08 -1.07 6.73
C GLN A 44 -1.36 -2.05 5.60
N LYS A 45 -2.41 -2.86 5.73
CA LYS A 45 -2.79 -3.90 4.75
C LYS A 45 -3.90 -3.41 3.84
N PHE A 46 -3.87 -3.86 2.60
CA PHE A 46 -4.84 -3.57 1.56
C PHE A 46 -5.23 -4.87 0.85
N HIS A 47 -6.48 -4.91 0.41
CA HIS A 47 -7.06 -6.03 -0.31
C HIS A 47 -7.93 -5.50 -1.45
N THR A 48 -7.85 -6.12 -2.61
CA THR A 48 -8.79 -5.89 -3.72
C THR A 48 -9.01 -7.16 -4.52
N GLU A 49 -10.13 -7.21 -5.23
CA GLU A 49 -10.49 -8.29 -6.12
C GLU A 49 -10.86 -7.75 -7.49
N HIS A 50 -10.35 -8.38 -8.55
CA HIS A 50 -10.68 -7.97 -9.90
C HIS A 50 -10.82 -9.17 -10.84
N PRO A 51 -11.71 -9.14 -11.86
CA PRO A 51 -11.85 -10.23 -12.82
C PRO A 51 -10.60 -10.56 -13.63
N THR A 52 -9.67 -9.61 -13.73
CA THR A 52 -8.41 -9.75 -14.46
C THR A 52 -7.23 -9.53 -13.53
N LYS A 53 -6.17 -10.32 -13.74
CA LYS A 53 -4.90 -10.17 -13.02
C LYS A 53 -4.31 -8.77 -13.13
N GLU A 54 -4.46 -8.14 -14.31
CA GLU A 54 -3.96 -6.80 -14.56
C GLU A 54 -4.76 -5.73 -13.82
N GLY A 55 -6.09 -5.83 -13.79
CA GLY A 55 -6.90 -4.91 -12.99
C GLY A 55 -6.63 -5.05 -11.50
N ALA A 56 -6.50 -6.28 -10.99
CA ALA A 56 -6.14 -6.53 -9.59
C ALA A 56 -4.78 -5.90 -9.25
N LYS A 57 -3.81 -5.97 -10.18
CA LYS A 57 -2.50 -5.33 -10.04
C LYS A 57 -2.59 -3.81 -10.00
N ASN A 58 -3.37 -3.22 -10.91
CA ASN A 58 -3.48 -1.77 -11.02
C ASN A 58 -4.21 -1.18 -9.80
N GLU A 59 -5.26 -1.84 -9.34
CA GLU A 59 -6.02 -1.42 -8.16
C GLU A 59 -5.20 -1.54 -6.88
N ILE A 60 -4.54 -2.68 -6.62
CA ILE A 60 -3.74 -2.83 -5.39
C ILE A 60 -2.60 -1.82 -5.36
N LYS A 61 -1.95 -1.60 -6.51
CA LYS A 61 -0.89 -0.61 -6.66
C LYS A 61 -1.41 0.80 -6.34
N LYS A 62 -2.56 1.16 -6.90
CA LYS A 62 -3.19 2.46 -6.65
C LYS A 62 -3.55 2.64 -5.17
N LEU A 63 -4.18 1.65 -4.53
CA LEU A 63 -4.53 1.72 -3.11
C LEU A 63 -3.29 1.95 -2.21
N LEU A 64 -2.19 1.26 -2.51
CA LEU A 64 -0.93 1.40 -1.78
C LEU A 64 -0.28 2.76 -2.00
N GLU A 65 -0.24 3.24 -3.25
CA GLU A 65 0.37 4.54 -3.60
C GLU A 65 -0.47 5.72 -3.09
N ASP A 66 -1.79 5.68 -3.21
CA ASP A 66 -2.71 6.70 -2.69
C ASP A 66 -2.57 6.84 -1.17
N TYR A 67 -2.46 5.72 -0.45
CA TYR A 67 -2.20 5.72 1.00
C TYR A 67 -0.86 6.38 1.34
N ILE A 68 0.20 6.03 0.62
CA ILE A 68 1.54 6.58 0.87
C ILE A 68 1.58 8.06 0.53
N ASP A 69 0.91 8.49 -0.54
CA ASP A 69 0.81 9.88 -0.94
C ASP A 69 0.10 10.72 0.12
N PHE A 70 -1.00 10.21 0.68
CA PHE A 70 -1.70 10.83 1.80
C PHE A 70 -0.80 10.96 3.04
N GLU A 71 -0.18 9.86 3.49
CA GLU A 71 0.71 9.86 4.67
C GLU A 71 1.92 10.79 4.48
N TRP A 72 2.47 10.83 3.27
CA TRP A 72 3.58 11.70 2.94
C TRP A 72 3.15 13.17 2.97
N GLN A 73 1.99 13.50 2.39
CA GLN A 73 1.46 14.87 2.41
C GLN A 73 1.18 15.34 3.83
N GLU A 74 0.45 14.56 4.64
CA GLU A 74 0.16 14.88 6.05
C GLU A 74 1.44 15.14 6.85
N PHE A 75 2.47 14.32 6.65
CA PHE A 75 3.76 14.52 7.32
C PHE A 75 4.42 15.85 6.95
N HIS A 76 4.41 16.23 5.66
CA HIS A 76 5.04 17.47 5.20
C HIS A 76 4.22 18.72 5.53
N GLU A 77 2.89 18.64 5.50
CA GLU A 77 2.01 19.74 5.90
C GLU A 77 2.16 20.05 7.39
N MET A 78 2.16 19.03 8.24
CA MET A 78 2.31 19.19 9.70
C MET A 78 3.69 19.78 10.08
N GLN A 79 4.75 19.47 9.33
CA GLN A 79 6.07 20.09 9.54
C GLN A 79 6.14 21.55 9.08
N LYS A 80 5.30 21.94 8.11
CA LYS A 80 5.25 23.32 7.61
C LYS A 80 4.57 24.24 8.63
N GLU A 81 3.46 23.82 9.22
CA GLU A 81 2.77 24.59 10.29
C GLU A 81 3.63 24.79 11.54
N ILE A 82 4.48 23.82 11.91
CA ILE A 82 5.37 23.93 13.08
C ILE A 82 6.50 24.95 12.86
N ARG A 83 6.88 25.24 11.61
CA ARG A 83 7.96 26.18 11.28
C ARG A 83 7.49 27.62 11.05
N GLU A 84 6.20 27.84 10.85
CA GLU A 84 5.61 29.15 10.56
C GLU A 84 4.93 29.80 11.79
N ASN A 85 4.99 29.16 12.97
CA ASN A 85 4.60 29.69 14.29
C ASN A 85 5.82 29.82 15.22
#